data_AF-Q39874-F1
#
_entry.id   AF-Q39874-F1
#
_cell.length_a   1.000
_cell.length_b   1.000
_cell.length_c   1.000
_cell.angle_alpha   90.00
_cell.angle_beta   90.00
_cell.angle_gamma   90.00
#
_symmetry.space_group_name_H-M   'P 1'
#
loop_
_entity.id
_entity.type
_entity.pdbx_description
1 polymer ?
#
loop_
_entity_poly.entity_id
_entity_poly.type
_entity_poly.pdbx_seq_one_letter_code
_entity_poly.pdbx_strand_id
1 'polypeptide(L)'
;ARPILGGSSTHPYPRRGRTGRYPTRKDQNSENLGEVYVPRDENFGHLKSSDFLAYGIKSLSQYVLPAFESVFDLNFTPNEFYSFQDVRDLHEGGIKLPTEVISTIMPLPVVKELFRTDGEQVLKFPPPHVIQVSKSAWMTDEEFAREMVAGVNPCVIRGLQEFPPKSNPDPTIYGEQTSKITADALDLDGYTVDEAHASRRLFMLDYHDVFMPYIRRINQTYAKAYATRTILFLRENGTLKPVAIELSLPHPAGGLSGAVSQVILPAKEGGESTIWLLAKAYVVVNDSCYHQLMSHWLNTHALIEPFIIATNRHLSALHPIYKLLTPHYRDTMNINALARQSLINADGIIEKSFLPSKHSVEMSSAVYKNWVFTDQALPADLIKRGVAIKDPSAPHGLRLLIEDYPYAVDGLEIWAAIKTWVQEYVSLYYARDDDVKPDSELQQWWKEAVEKGHGDLKDSHGGLSCKQLKSLLKFAPLSYGLLQPSMQPLTKVNIHMEVSFRIAQLLLEGCFLRKAPQNMKKVVKSHQKAYLRTITSKFQTLVDLSVIEILSRHASDEVYLGQRNNPHEPLTQKHYKPFKNLETSSKKLRKNLQGRTMIKVSPIDLGRFNCHTLCSILTMRKG
;
A
#
# COMPACT_ATOMS: atom_id res chain seq x y z
N ALA A 1 23.53 7.07 8.69
CA ALA A 1 23.10 6.06 9.69
C ALA A 1 21.58 5.99 9.73
N ARG A 2 21.02 4.83 10.03
CA ARG A 2 19.58 4.57 10.22
C ARG A 2 19.42 3.71 11.48
N PRO A 3 18.29 3.77 12.20
CA PRO A 3 18.07 2.90 13.35
C PRO A 3 17.97 1.43 12.91
N ILE A 4 18.35 0.53 13.80
CA ILE A 4 18.10 -0.90 13.62
C ILE A 4 16.63 -1.16 13.93
N LEU A 5 15.94 -1.79 12.99
CA LEU A 5 14.54 -2.18 13.13
C LEU A 5 14.47 -3.67 13.44
N GLY A 6 13.90 -4.00 14.59
CA GLY A 6 13.79 -5.36 15.12
C GLY A 6 14.76 -5.63 16.27
N GLY A 7 14.30 -6.35 17.29
CA GLY A 7 15.10 -6.72 18.47
C GLY A 7 15.08 -5.70 19.59
N SER A 8 14.19 -4.71 19.54
CA SER A 8 13.99 -3.72 20.60
C SER A 8 12.52 -3.36 20.76
N SER A 9 12.13 -2.89 21.95
CA SER A 9 10.77 -2.35 22.20
C SER A 9 10.56 -0.98 21.54
N THR A 10 11.64 -0.21 21.34
CA THR A 10 11.58 1.10 20.67
C THR A 10 11.22 0.95 19.19
N HIS A 11 11.89 0.02 18.50
CA HIS A 11 11.72 -0.27 17.08
C HIS A 11 11.48 -1.77 16.86
N PRO A 12 10.32 -2.32 17.24
CA PRO A 12 10.01 -3.71 16.94
C PRO A 12 9.82 -3.89 15.44
N TYR A 13 10.22 -5.04 14.90
CA TYR A 13 10.07 -5.30 13.47
C TYR A 13 10.11 -6.80 13.13
N PRO A 14 9.44 -7.25 12.05
CA PRO A 14 9.61 -8.60 11.53
C PRO A 14 11.08 -8.89 11.19
N ARG A 15 11.51 -10.13 11.39
CA ARG A 15 12.85 -10.57 10.96
C ARG A 15 12.90 -10.77 9.44
N ARG A 16 14.12 -10.70 8.91
CA ARG A 16 14.45 -10.90 7.50
C ARG A 16 15.45 -12.05 7.34
N GLY A 17 15.70 -12.48 6.10
CA GLY A 17 16.72 -13.49 5.80
C GLY A 17 18.13 -13.05 6.23
N ARG A 18 18.85 -13.90 6.96
CA ARG A 18 20.23 -13.63 7.37
C ARG A 18 21.16 -13.66 6.15
N THR A 19 21.98 -12.62 6.00
CA THR A 19 22.97 -12.48 4.92
C THR A 19 24.40 -12.68 5.39
N GLY A 20 24.70 -12.36 6.65
CA GLY A 20 25.96 -12.70 7.29
C GLY A 20 27.19 -11.93 6.80
N ARG A 21 27.01 -10.76 6.16
CA ARG A 21 28.14 -9.87 5.85
C ARG A 21 28.69 -9.29 7.16
N TYR A 22 29.98 -8.93 7.14
CA TYR A 22 30.65 -8.37 8.31
C TYR A 22 30.02 -7.05 8.77
N PRO A 23 30.17 -6.66 10.04
CA PRO A 23 29.77 -5.34 10.50
C PRO A 23 30.49 -4.20 9.77
N THR A 24 29.90 -3.00 9.76
CA THR A 24 30.57 -1.80 9.27
C THR A 24 31.71 -1.38 10.21
N ARG A 25 32.71 -0.67 9.69
CA ARG A 25 33.81 -0.13 10.51
C ARG A 25 33.36 0.92 11.54
N LYS A 26 32.26 1.65 11.26
CA LYS A 26 31.78 2.78 12.07
C LYS A 26 30.71 2.38 13.10
N ASP A 27 29.97 1.31 12.84
CA ASP A 27 28.93 0.80 13.72
C ASP A 27 28.90 -0.74 13.63
N GLN A 28 29.24 -1.39 14.75
CA GLN A 28 29.30 -2.84 14.88
C GLN A 28 27.93 -3.52 14.81
N ASN A 29 26.85 -2.75 14.97
CA ASN A 29 25.50 -3.27 14.88
C ASN A 29 24.91 -3.17 13.46
N SER A 30 25.55 -2.39 12.57
CA SER A 30 25.16 -2.26 11.17
C SER A 30 25.94 -3.24 10.28
N GLU A 31 25.25 -3.93 9.38
CA GLU A 31 25.85 -4.85 8.41
C GLU A 31 26.51 -4.08 7.25
N ASN A 32 27.66 -4.53 6.77
CA ASN A 32 28.41 -3.90 5.68
C ASN A 32 27.68 -4.02 4.32
N LEU A 33 28.00 -3.10 3.42
CA LEU A 33 27.45 -3.04 2.06
C LEU A 33 27.93 -4.23 1.23
N GLY A 34 27.09 -4.66 0.29
CA GLY A 34 27.37 -5.75 -0.63
C GLY A 34 26.09 -6.30 -1.25
N GLU A 35 26.23 -7.39 -2.01
CA GLU A 35 25.08 -8.13 -2.52
C GLU A 35 24.27 -8.74 -1.37
N VAL A 36 22.94 -8.67 -1.48
CA VAL A 36 22.03 -9.19 -0.46
C VAL A 36 21.69 -10.64 -0.78
N TYR A 37 22.39 -11.56 -0.12
CA TYR A 37 22.16 -12.99 -0.26
C TYR A 37 20.70 -13.40 0.03
N VAL A 38 20.22 -14.36 -0.75
CA VAL A 38 19.03 -15.19 -0.48
C VAL A 38 19.38 -16.66 -0.73
N PRO A 39 18.68 -17.62 -0.09
CA PRO A 39 18.83 -19.04 -0.42
C PRO A 39 18.73 -19.28 -1.94
N ARG A 40 19.52 -20.21 -2.46
CA ARG A 40 19.74 -20.32 -3.92
C ARG A 40 18.47 -20.52 -4.73
N ASP A 41 17.53 -21.31 -4.20
CA ASP A 41 16.25 -21.64 -4.84
C ASP A 41 15.20 -20.54 -4.67
N GLU A 42 15.43 -19.58 -3.77
CA GLU A 42 14.60 -18.39 -3.59
C GLU A 42 14.98 -17.28 -4.60
N ASN A 43 16.15 -17.38 -5.23
CA ASN A 43 16.54 -16.43 -6.26
C ASN A 43 15.72 -16.63 -7.54
N PHE A 44 15.34 -15.52 -8.19
CA PHE A 44 14.55 -15.54 -9.41
C PHE A 44 15.17 -16.49 -10.45
N GLY A 45 14.31 -17.28 -11.10
CA GLY A 45 14.71 -18.07 -12.26
C GLY A 45 15.26 -17.19 -13.38
N HIS A 46 15.97 -17.80 -14.34
CA HIS A 46 16.59 -17.08 -15.46
C HIS A 46 15.59 -16.25 -16.27
N LEU A 47 14.35 -16.74 -16.44
CA LEU A 47 13.28 -16.03 -17.12
C LEU A 47 12.78 -14.80 -16.34
N LYS A 48 12.49 -14.88 -15.03
CA LYS A 48 12.14 -13.66 -14.23
C LYS A 48 13.29 -12.69 -14.08
N SER A 49 14.52 -13.21 -14.01
CA SER A 49 15.72 -12.38 -14.04
C SER A 49 15.79 -11.62 -15.36
N SER A 50 15.58 -12.27 -16.52
CA SER A 50 15.51 -11.58 -17.82
C SER A 50 14.24 -10.74 -18.02
N ASP A 51 13.11 -11.15 -17.43
CA ASP A 51 11.79 -10.52 -17.46
C ASP A 51 11.68 -9.43 -16.40
N PHE A 52 12.69 -8.57 -16.38
CA PHE A 52 12.53 -7.17 -16.01
C PHE A 52 12.45 -6.85 -14.50
N LEU A 53 11.83 -7.64 -13.61
CA LEU A 53 11.59 -7.17 -12.23
C LEU A 53 12.88 -6.98 -11.39
N ALA A 54 13.81 -7.95 -11.46
CA ALA A 54 15.04 -7.95 -10.66
C ALA A 54 16.08 -6.93 -11.16
N TYR A 55 16.39 -6.99 -12.46
CA TYR A 55 17.27 -6.02 -13.10
C TYR A 55 16.63 -4.64 -13.16
N GLY A 56 15.31 -4.52 -13.20
CA GLY A 56 14.62 -3.24 -13.33
C GLY A 56 14.87 -2.31 -12.17
N ILE A 57 14.60 -2.74 -10.94
CA ILE A 57 14.79 -1.90 -9.75
C ILE A 57 16.27 -1.52 -9.58
N LYS A 58 17.18 -2.49 -9.78
CA LYS A 58 18.62 -2.26 -9.67
C LYS A 58 19.12 -1.31 -10.76
N SER A 59 18.75 -1.55 -12.03
CA SER A 59 19.14 -0.71 -13.16
C SER A 59 18.55 0.69 -13.08
N LEU A 60 17.30 0.80 -12.62
CA LEU A 60 16.66 2.07 -12.35
C LEU A 60 17.50 2.85 -11.33
N SER A 61 17.73 2.27 -10.15
CA SER A 61 18.47 2.92 -9.08
C SER A 61 19.92 3.26 -9.45
N GLN A 62 20.61 2.41 -10.21
CA GLN A 62 22.06 2.54 -10.47
C GLN A 62 22.38 3.34 -11.74
N TYR A 63 21.49 3.35 -12.74
CA TYR A 63 21.77 3.96 -14.04
C TYR A 63 20.74 5.01 -14.44
N VAL A 64 19.44 4.70 -14.33
CA VAL A 64 18.39 5.62 -14.81
C VAL A 64 18.24 6.82 -13.87
N LEU A 65 18.25 6.62 -12.55
CA LEU A 65 18.13 7.75 -11.61
C LEU A 65 19.29 8.74 -11.74
N PRO A 66 20.58 8.32 -11.75
CA PRO A 66 21.67 9.26 -11.98
C PRO A 66 21.59 9.96 -13.34
N ALA A 67 21.11 9.26 -14.38
CA ALA A 67 20.92 9.86 -15.71
C ALA A 67 19.78 10.89 -15.73
N PHE A 68 18.72 10.70 -14.95
CA PHE A 68 17.72 11.75 -14.74
C PHE A 68 18.29 12.88 -13.90
N GLU A 69 18.97 12.61 -12.79
CA GLU A 69 19.60 13.63 -11.92
C GLU A 69 20.46 14.59 -12.76
N SER A 70 21.31 14.07 -13.66
CA SER A 70 22.17 14.91 -14.51
C SER A 70 21.40 15.85 -15.45
N VAL A 71 20.23 15.45 -15.97
CA VAL A 71 19.38 16.29 -16.82
C VAL A 71 18.87 17.51 -16.06
N PHE A 72 18.50 17.33 -14.79
CA PHE A 72 18.02 18.41 -13.94
C PHE A 72 19.18 19.28 -13.43
N ASP A 73 20.31 18.69 -13.05
CA ASP A 73 21.51 19.43 -12.61
C ASP A 73 22.08 20.35 -13.70
N LEU A 74 22.03 19.90 -14.96
CA LEU A 74 22.45 20.67 -16.13
C LEU A 74 21.37 21.64 -16.65
N ASN A 75 20.21 21.73 -15.99
CA ASN A 75 19.06 22.56 -16.37
C ASN A 75 18.55 22.33 -17.82
N PHE A 76 18.67 21.11 -18.35
CA PHE A 76 18.15 20.78 -19.69
C PHE A 76 16.62 20.78 -19.75
N THR A 77 15.95 20.53 -18.63
CA THR A 77 14.50 20.57 -18.49
C THR A 77 14.12 21.36 -17.23
N PRO A 78 12.96 22.02 -17.18
CA PRO A 78 12.53 22.70 -15.96
C PRO A 78 12.43 21.72 -14.77
N ASN A 79 12.84 22.15 -13.58
CA ASN A 79 12.77 21.37 -12.35
C ASN A 79 11.33 21.12 -11.86
N GLU A 80 10.37 21.91 -12.32
CA GLU A 80 8.98 21.90 -11.87
C GLU A 80 8.02 21.75 -13.05
N PHE A 81 6.82 21.22 -12.76
CA PHE A 81 5.68 21.35 -13.66
C PHE A 81 5.02 22.73 -13.49
N TYR A 82 4.54 23.31 -14.59
CA TYR A 82 3.84 24.60 -14.59
C TYR A 82 2.35 24.48 -14.84
N SER A 83 1.91 23.39 -15.46
CA SER A 83 0.51 23.10 -15.72
C SER A 83 0.19 21.61 -15.55
N PHE A 84 -1.08 21.27 -15.38
CA PHE A 84 -1.51 19.86 -15.42
C PHE A 84 -1.30 19.23 -16.80
N GLN A 85 -1.19 20.04 -17.87
CA GLN A 85 -0.85 19.51 -19.19
C GLN A 85 0.58 19.02 -19.23
N ASP A 86 1.53 19.70 -18.58
CA ASP A 86 2.94 19.26 -18.54
C ASP A 86 3.09 17.86 -17.92
N VAL A 87 2.24 17.53 -16.94
CA VAL A 87 2.18 16.20 -16.32
C VAL A 87 1.58 15.18 -17.29
N ARG A 88 0.50 15.54 -18.00
CA ARG A 88 -0.11 14.66 -19.02
C ARG A 88 0.81 14.41 -20.21
N ASP A 89 1.62 15.40 -20.57
CA ASP A 89 2.58 15.29 -21.65
C ASP A 89 3.57 14.16 -21.41
N LEU A 90 3.83 13.74 -20.16
CA LEU A 90 4.65 12.55 -19.87
C LEU A 90 4.16 11.26 -20.56
N HIS A 91 2.86 11.14 -20.82
CA HIS A 91 2.26 9.98 -21.50
C HIS A 91 1.60 10.31 -22.85
N GLU A 92 1.48 11.60 -23.21
CA GLU A 92 1.01 12.05 -24.52
C GLU A 92 2.20 12.34 -25.47
N GLY A 93 2.88 13.47 -25.26
CA GLY A 93 4.02 13.93 -26.05
C GLY A 93 5.38 13.35 -25.64
N GLY A 94 5.47 12.77 -24.45
CA GLY A 94 6.69 12.35 -23.76
C GLY A 94 7.51 13.52 -23.19
N ILE A 95 8.56 13.17 -22.43
CA ILE A 95 9.60 14.09 -21.98
C ILE A 95 10.77 14.07 -22.98
N LYS A 96 11.21 15.27 -23.39
CA LYS A 96 12.43 15.42 -24.19
C LYS A 96 13.65 15.37 -23.31
N LEU A 97 14.59 14.48 -23.62
CA LEU A 97 15.87 14.34 -22.91
C LEU A 97 17.03 14.39 -23.91
N PRO A 98 18.25 14.75 -23.46
CA PRO A 98 19.44 14.68 -24.30
C PRO A 98 19.62 13.27 -24.90
N THR A 99 20.03 13.19 -26.17
CA THR A 99 20.25 11.92 -26.87
C THR A 99 21.25 11.01 -26.13
N GLU A 100 22.26 11.59 -25.47
CA GLU A 100 23.24 10.86 -24.64
C GLU A 100 22.61 10.17 -23.42
N VAL A 101 21.61 10.80 -22.81
CA VAL A 101 20.88 10.24 -21.67
C VAL A 101 20.03 9.07 -22.14
N ILE A 102 19.31 9.24 -23.25
CA ILE A 102 18.49 8.19 -23.86
C ILE A 102 19.37 7.02 -24.31
N SER A 103 20.49 7.28 -25.00
CA SER A 103 21.40 6.21 -25.44
C SER A 103 22.03 5.45 -24.26
N THR A 104 22.17 6.08 -23.09
CA THR A 104 22.65 5.43 -21.86
C THR A 104 21.60 4.49 -21.26
N ILE A 105 20.33 4.90 -21.21
CA ILE A 105 19.29 4.13 -20.51
C ILE A 105 18.57 3.14 -21.42
N MET A 106 18.40 3.44 -22.71
CA MET A 106 17.65 2.59 -23.65
C MET A 106 18.20 1.18 -23.85
N PRO A 107 19.52 0.92 -23.80
CA PRO A 107 20.06 -0.44 -23.91
C PRO A 107 19.78 -1.30 -22.67
N LEU A 108 19.44 -0.69 -21.53
CA LEU A 108 19.20 -1.42 -20.30
C LEU A 108 17.97 -2.33 -20.48
N PRO A 109 18.06 -3.62 -20.11
CA PRO A 109 16.87 -4.44 -19.90
C PRO A 109 15.96 -3.67 -18.97
N VAL A 110 14.65 -3.58 -19.27
CA VAL A 110 13.60 -2.81 -18.56
C VAL A 110 13.23 -1.46 -19.16
N VAL A 111 14.18 -0.64 -19.59
CA VAL A 111 13.86 0.74 -20.01
C VAL A 111 13.03 0.76 -21.29
N LYS A 112 13.33 -0.12 -22.26
CA LYS A 112 12.53 -0.30 -23.50
C LYS A 112 11.08 -0.68 -23.24
N GLU A 113 10.84 -1.38 -22.15
CA GLU A 113 9.53 -1.85 -21.76
C GLU A 113 8.75 -0.77 -21.01
N LEU A 114 9.43 0.05 -20.20
CA LEU A 114 8.85 1.17 -19.45
C LEU A 114 8.43 2.34 -20.34
N PHE A 115 9.25 2.67 -21.34
CA PHE A 115 9.09 3.88 -22.13
C PHE A 115 8.88 3.54 -23.60
N ARG A 116 7.91 4.23 -24.22
CA ARG A 116 7.90 4.37 -25.69
C ARG A 116 8.87 5.48 -26.06
N THR A 117 9.71 5.22 -27.05
CA THR A 117 10.63 6.21 -27.61
C THR A 117 10.51 6.24 -29.13
N ASP A 118 10.77 7.41 -29.72
CA ASP A 118 10.96 7.57 -31.17
C ASP A 118 12.34 7.07 -31.63
N GLY A 119 13.20 6.65 -30.70
CA GLY A 119 14.59 6.26 -30.97
C GLY A 119 15.56 7.45 -30.94
N GLU A 120 15.08 8.66 -30.66
CA GLU A 120 15.89 9.89 -30.64
C GLU A 120 15.82 10.60 -29.27
N GLN A 121 14.89 11.54 -29.07
CA GLN A 121 14.90 12.46 -27.92
C GLN A 121 13.73 12.29 -26.96
N VAL A 122 12.75 11.43 -27.26
CA VAL A 122 11.51 11.35 -26.47
C VAL A 122 11.44 10.07 -25.66
N LEU A 123 11.15 10.22 -24.35
CA LEU A 123 10.69 9.12 -23.49
C LEU A 123 9.23 9.34 -23.09
N LYS A 124 8.38 8.34 -23.30
CA LYS A 124 6.95 8.44 -23.03
C LYS A 124 6.44 7.30 -22.18
N PHE A 125 5.79 7.62 -21.07
CA PHE A 125 5.11 6.66 -20.21
C PHE A 125 3.81 6.15 -20.85
N PRO A 126 3.33 4.95 -20.48
CA PRO A 126 2.01 4.49 -20.87
C PRO A 126 0.91 5.34 -20.20
N PRO A 127 -0.25 5.55 -20.86
CA PRO A 127 -1.36 6.28 -20.26
C PRO A 127 -1.97 5.50 -19.08
N PRO A 128 -2.05 6.11 -17.88
CA PRO A 128 -2.68 5.51 -16.71
C PRO A 128 -4.17 5.28 -16.89
N HIS A 129 -4.71 4.22 -16.26
CA HIS A 129 -6.10 3.81 -16.43
C HIS A 129 -7.09 4.86 -15.93
N VAL A 130 -6.77 5.52 -14.81
CA VAL A 130 -7.65 6.52 -14.18
C VAL A 130 -7.99 7.71 -15.09
N ILE A 131 -7.15 8.01 -16.09
CA ILE A 131 -7.36 9.12 -17.02
C ILE A 131 -7.67 8.69 -18.45
N GLN A 132 -7.84 7.40 -18.71
CA GLN A 132 -8.15 6.89 -20.06
C GLN A 132 -9.53 7.34 -20.55
N VAL A 133 -10.49 7.52 -19.63
CA VAL A 133 -11.85 7.97 -19.94
C VAL A 133 -12.01 9.48 -19.69
N SER A 134 -11.56 9.96 -18.52
CA SER A 134 -11.66 11.38 -18.14
C SER A 134 -10.34 11.89 -17.58
N LYS A 135 -9.80 12.95 -18.18
CA LYS A 135 -8.53 13.57 -17.76
C LYS A 135 -8.62 14.37 -16.45
N SER A 136 -9.83 14.60 -15.95
CA SER A 136 -10.08 15.46 -14.77
C SER A 136 -10.91 14.81 -13.67
N ALA A 137 -11.45 13.58 -13.88
CA ALA A 137 -12.30 12.90 -12.89
C ALA A 137 -11.59 12.68 -11.54
N TRP A 138 -10.26 12.51 -11.55
CA TRP A 138 -9.46 12.40 -10.33
C TRP A 138 -9.58 13.60 -9.37
N MET A 139 -9.98 14.77 -9.88
CA MET A 139 -10.15 15.98 -9.06
C MET A 139 -11.48 16.02 -8.33
N THR A 140 -12.44 15.15 -8.68
CA THR A 140 -13.78 15.21 -8.08
C THR A 140 -13.78 14.67 -6.65
N ASP A 141 -14.81 15.01 -5.89
CA ASP A 141 -14.96 14.52 -4.52
C ASP A 141 -15.45 13.07 -4.51
N GLU A 142 -16.22 12.70 -5.52
CA GLU A 142 -16.69 11.34 -5.74
C GLU A 142 -15.52 10.38 -5.96
N GLU A 143 -14.55 10.72 -6.84
CA GLU A 143 -13.41 9.84 -7.11
C GLU A 143 -12.47 9.76 -5.91
N PHE A 144 -12.19 10.89 -5.26
CA PHE A 144 -11.38 10.96 -4.04
C PHE A 144 -11.91 10.03 -2.94
N ALA A 145 -13.23 10.00 -2.71
CA ALA A 145 -13.83 9.10 -1.74
C ALA A 145 -13.97 7.65 -2.24
N ARG A 146 -14.27 7.45 -3.53
CA ARG A 146 -14.39 6.12 -4.15
C ARG A 146 -13.07 5.34 -4.09
N GLU A 147 -11.93 6.01 -4.28
CA GLU A 147 -10.63 5.37 -4.21
C GLU A 147 -10.31 4.79 -2.81
N MET A 148 -10.93 5.30 -1.74
CA MET A 148 -10.76 4.75 -0.38
C MET A 148 -11.38 3.35 -0.19
N VAL A 149 -12.24 2.92 -1.12
CA VAL A 149 -12.91 1.59 -1.09
C VAL A 149 -12.61 0.75 -2.34
N ALA A 150 -12.03 1.34 -3.37
CA ALA A 150 -11.84 0.73 -4.69
C ALA A 150 -10.58 1.19 -5.45
N GLY A 151 -9.73 1.98 -4.81
CA GLY A 151 -8.46 2.46 -5.35
C GLY A 151 -7.27 1.61 -4.89
N VAL A 152 -6.09 2.22 -4.83
CA VAL A 152 -4.83 1.52 -4.52
C VAL A 152 -4.70 1.11 -3.05
N ASN A 153 -5.33 1.87 -2.13
CA ASN A 153 -5.27 1.62 -0.68
C ASN A 153 -6.67 1.48 -0.06
N PRO A 154 -7.47 0.49 -0.48
CA PRO A 154 -8.88 0.42 -0.16
C PRO A 154 -9.13 -0.17 1.24
N CYS A 155 -8.15 -0.27 2.12
CA CYS A 155 -8.21 -1.05 3.36
C CYS A 155 -7.96 -0.23 4.63
N VAL A 156 -7.94 1.11 4.56
CA VAL A 156 -7.68 1.97 5.73
C VAL A 156 -8.94 2.62 6.29
N ILE A 157 -9.94 2.93 5.46
CA ILE A 157 -11.19 3.57 5.89
C ILE A 157 -11.86 2.83 7.06
N ARG A 158 -12.37 3.58 8.03
CA ARG A 158 -13.03 3.08 9.25
C ARG A 158 -14.42 3.67 9.41
N GLY A 159 -15.33 2.92 10.01
CA GLY A 159 -16.59 3.47 10.52
C GLY A 159 -16.30 4.41 11.70
N LEU A 160 -16.89 5.61 11.68
CA LEU A 160 -16.70 6.59 12.73
C LEU A 160 -17.47 6.15 13.99
N GLN A 161 -16.75 5.84 15.07
CA GLN A 161 -17.35 5.30 16.30
C GLN A 161 -17.96 6.36 17.19
N GLU A 162 -17.46 7.60 17.15
CA GLU A 162 -17.97 8.73 17.92
C GLU A 162 -17.61 10.05 17.22
N PHE A 163 -18.37 11.10 17.52
CA PHE A 163 -18.13 12.44 17.01
C PHE A 163 -18.04 13.44 18.19
N PRO A 164 -17.08 14.39 18.18
CA PRO A 164 -15.97 14.51 17.24
C PRO A 164 -14.99 13.33 17.34
N PRO A 165 -14.21 13.03 16.28
CA PRO A 165 -13.21 11.96 16.33
C PRO A 165 -12.21 12.18 17.47
N LYS A 166 -11.94 11.13 18.24
CA LYS A 166 -10.91 11.13 19.28
C LYS A 166 -9.59 10.60 18.76
N SER A 167 -8.52 11.10 19.36
CA SER A 167 -7.14 10.71 19.11
C SER A 167 -6.61 10.00 20.37
N ASN A 168 -5.84 8.93 20.19
CA ASN A 168 -5.30 8.12 21.28
C ASN A 168 -3.81 8.32 21.65
N PRO A 169 -3.04 9.27 21.09
CA PRO A 169 -1.65 9.43 21.48
C PRO A 169 -1.58 9.96 22.91
N ASP A 170 -0.50 9.62 23.61
CA ASP A 170 -0.32 9.92 25.03
C ASP A 170 -0.50 11.44 25.29
N PRO A 171 -1.55 11.86 26.04
CA PRO A 171 -1.80 13.28 26.29
C PRO A 171 -0.69 13.93 27.12
N THR A 172 0.13 13.14 27.83
CA THR A 172 1.31 13.66 28.54
C THR A 172 2.46 14.02 27.59
N ILE A 173 2.44 13.54 26.35
CA ILE A 173 3.43 13.84 25.31
C ILE A 173 2.86 14.85 24.32
N TYR A 174 1.59 14.67 23.93
CA TYR A 174 0.97 15.41 22.82
C TYR A 174 -0.15 16.37 23.27
N GLY A 175 -0.44 16.50 24.57
CA GLY A 175 -1.48 17.42 25.04
C GLY A 175 -2.87 17.06 24.55
N GLU A 176 -3.78 18.03 24.54
CA GLU A 176 -5.14 17.83 24.02
C GLU A 176 -5.14 17.66 22.49
N GLN A 177 -5.69 16.54 22.02
CA GLN A 177 -5.78 16.17 20.60
C GLN A 177 -7.23 16.11 20.09
N THR A 178 -8.15 16.78 20.79
CA THR A 178 -9.57 16.85 20.39
C THR A 178 -9.68 17.46 18.99
N SER A 179 -10.36 16.76 18.09
CA SER A 179 -10.63 17.25 16.74
C SER A 179 -11.37 18.59 16.78
N LYS A 180 -11.06 19.47 15.83
CA LYS A 180 -11.70 20.79 15.69
C LYS A 180 -12.88 20.78 14.71
N ILE A 181 -13.25 19.62 14.17
CA ILE A 181 -14.41 19.48 13.28
C ILE A 181 -15.69 19.62 14.13
N THR A 182 -16.57 20.55 13.75
CA THR A 182 -17.86 20.78 14.42
C THR A 182 -19.00 20.14 13.64
N ALA A 183 -20.02 19.66 14.35
CA ALA A 183 -21.16 18.96 13.76
C ALA A 183 -21.93 19.85 12.77
N ASP A 184 -22.22 21.09 13.18
CA ASP A 184 -23.02 22.06 12.42
C ASP A 184 -22.36 22.49 11.09
N ALA A 185 -21.08 22.22 10.91
CA ALA A 185 -20.33 22.57 9.70
C ALA A 185 -20.46 21.51 8.59
N LEU A 186 -21.02 20.34 8.88
CA LEU A 186 -21.05 19.21 7.94
C LEU A 186 -22.33 19.19 7.13
N ASP A 187 -22.20 19.15 5.80
CA ASP A 187 -23.32 18.89 4.89
C ASP A 187 -23.49 17.38 4.67
N LEU A 188 -24.42 16.78 5.43
CA LEU A 188 -24.75 15.35 5.41
C LEU A 188 -26.05 15.06 4.64
N ASP A 189 -26.33 15.83 3.57
CA ASP A 189 -27.50 15.65 2.71
C ASP A 189 -28.84 15.67 3.50
N GLY A 190 -28.94 16.53 4.50
CA GLY A 190 -30.13 16.71 5.34
C GLY A 190 -30.16 15.90 6.63
N TYR A 191 -29.20 15.00 6.85
CA TYR A 191 -29.05 14.27 8.12
C TYR A 191 -28.35 15.13 9.18
N THR A 192 -28.72 14.96 10.44
CA THR A 192 -27.89 15.38 11.58
C THR A 192 -26.72 14.42 11.79
N VAL A 193 -25.68 14.84 12.53
CA VAL A 193 -24.56 13.96 12.89
C VAL A 193 -25.06 12.75 13.70
N ASP A 194 -26.02 12.95 14.59
CA ASP A 194 -26.59 11.87 15.42
C ASP A 194 -27.34 10.84 14.57
N GLU A 195 -28.17 11.29 13.61
CA GLU A 195 -28.86 10.38 12.68
C GLU A 195 -27.89 9.64 11.77
N ALA A 196 -26.88 10.35 11.22
CA ALA A 196 -25.87 9.75 10.36
C ALA A 196 -24.99 8.74 11.13
N HIS A 197 -24.70 9.00 12.41
CA HIS A 197 -23.98 8.08 13.28
C HIS A 197 -24.82 6.85 13.65
N ALA A 198 -26.07 7.06 14.09
CA ALA A 198 -27.01 6.00 14.45
C ALA A 198 -27.30 5.06 13.27
N SER A 199 -27.43 5.62 12.06
CA SER A 199 -27.62 4.87 10.81
C SER A 199 -26.32 4.30 10.21
N ARG A 200 -25.18 4.45 10.91
CA ARG A 200 -23.85 3.95 10.50
C ARG A 200 -23.40 4.47 9.12
N ARG A 201 -23.71 5.73 8.83
CA ARG A 201 -23.37 6.43 7.59
C ARG A 201 -22.13 7.32 7.69
N LEU A 202 -21.55 7.48 8.88
CA LEU A 202 -20.30 8.23 9.06
C LEU A 202 -19.07 7.32 9.07
N PHE A 203 -18.09 7.68 8.27
CA PHE A 203 -16.81 7.01 8.12
C PHE A 203 -15.67 8.03 8.23
N MET A 204 -14.46 7.53 8.42
CA MET A 204 -13.26 8.35 8.44
C MET A 204 -12.06 7.66 7.79
N LEU A 205 -11.22 8.46 7.15
CA LEU A 205 -9.84 8.11 6.83
C LEU A 205 -8.94 8.87 7.82
N ASP A 206 -8.37 8.16 8.78
CA ASP A 206 -7.70 8.76 9.94
C ASP A 206 -6.20 8.43 9.94
N TYR A 207 -5.40 9.42 9.55
CA TYR A 207 -3.94 9.37 9.57
C TYR A 207 -3.33 10.16 10.71
N HIS A 208 -4.16 10.80 11.52
CA HIS A 208 -3.72 11.73 12.54
C HIS A 208 -2.71 11.08 13.51
N ASP A 209 -3.09 9.98 14.13
CA ASP A 209 -2.30 9.34 15.20
C ASP A 209 -1.00 8.69 14.67
N VAL A 210 -1.02 8.25 13.41
CA VAL A 210 0.16 7.63 12.77
C VAL A 210 1.19 8.70 12.41
N PHE A 211 0.75 9.85 11.89
CA PHE A 211 1.65 10.88 11.39
C PHE A 211 2.05 11.91 12.44
N MET A 212 1.18 12.25 13.41
CA MET A 212 1.43 13.30 14.41
C MET A 212 2.79 13.15 15.12
N PRO A 213 3.23 11.96 15.56
CA PRO A 213 4.55 11.76 16.17
C PRO A 213 5.75 12.11 15.26
N TYR A 214 5.55 12.10 13.95
CA TYR A 214 6.59 12.29 12.94
C TYR A 214 6.55 13.68 12.29
N ILE A 215 5.42 14.39 12.32
CA ILE A 215 5.25 15.69 11.63
C ILE A 215 6.36 16.68 11.95
N ARG A 216 6.76 16.82 13.22
CA ARG A 216 7.85 17.75 13.60
C ARG A 216 9.17 17.40 12.90
N ARG A 217 9.54 16.13 12.86
CA ARG A 217 10.81 15.65 12.26
C ARG A 217 10.75 15.72 10.74
N ILE A 218 9.62 15.35 10.14
CA ILE A 218 9.39 15.47 8.70
C ILE A 218 9.49 16.94 8.28
N ASN A 219 8.85 17.86 9.02
CA ASN A 219 8.84 19.29 8.69
C ASN A 219 10.18 20.00 8.89
N GLN A 220 11.12 19.39 9.62
CA GLN A 220 12.50 19.85 9.72
C GLN A 220 13.37 19.44 8.53
N THR A 221 12.89 18.52 7.69
CA THR A 221 13.53 18.21 6.41
C THR A 221 13.10 19.23 5.34
N TYR A 222 13.39 18.92 4.09
CA TYR A 222 12.85 19.64 2.94
C TYR A 222 11.33 19.54 2.81
N ALA A 223 10.72 18.54 3.43
CA ALA A 223 9.32 18.21 3.31
C ALA A 223 8.47 19.01 4.29
N LYS A 224 7.17 18.99 4.06
CA LYS A 224 6.17 19.81 4.72
C LYS A 224 4.85 19.05 4.72
N ALA A 225 4.34 18.73 5.92
CA ALA A 225 3.27 17.76 6.12
C ALA A 225 2.31 18.19 7.23
N TYR A 226 1.10 17.66 7.12
CA TYR A 226 0.07 17.63 8.15
C TYR A 226 -0.22 16.19 8.54
N ALA A 227 -0.68 16.00 9.78
CA ALA A 227 -1.37 14.79 10.17
C ALA A 227 -2.86 14.99 9.82
N THR A 228 -3.39 14.17 8.91
CA THR A 228 -4.71 14.42 8.31
C THR A 228 -5.80 13.50 8.85
N ARG A 229 -7.03 14.02 8.88
CA ARG A 229 -8.24 13.25 9.12
C ARG A 229 -9.34 13.69 8.17
N THR A 230 -9.99 12.74 7.50
CA THR A 230 -11.07 13.01 6.55
C THR A 230 -12.35 12.37 7.05
N ILE A 231 -13.45 13.12 7.10
CA ILE A 231 -14.78 12.60 7.42
C ILE A 231 -15.53 12.34 6.11
N LEU A 232 -16.15 11.17 6.03
CA LEU A 232 -16.94 10.71 4.90
C LEU A 232 -18.37 10.38 5.34
N PHE A 233 -19.32 10.71 4.48
CA PHE A 233 -20.72 10.38 4.64
C PHE A 233 -21.16 9.40 3.54
N LEU A 234 -21.83 8.32 3.93
CA LEU A 234 -22.43 7.35 3.03
C LEU A 234 -23.83 7.83 2.63
N ARG A 235 -23.96 8.23 1.37
CA ARG A 235 -25.20 8.74 0.79
C ARG A 235 -26.23 7.61 0.62
N GLU A 236 -27.48 7.98 0.38
CA GLU A 236 -28.56 7.01 0.14
C GLU A 236 -28.36 6.20 -1.16
N ASN A 237 -27.70 6.79 -2.15
CA ASN A 237 -27.36 6.10 -3.41
C ASN A 237 -26.16 5.13 -3.28
N GLY A 238 -25.61 4.94 -2.07
CA GLY A 238 -24.52 4.01 -1.79
C GLY A 238 -23.11 4.55 -2.02
N THR A 239 -22.93 5.81 -2.46
CA THR A 239 -21.60 6.41 -2.64
C THR A 239 -21.12 7.16 -1.40
N LEU A 240 -19.80 7.28 -1.26
CA LEU A 240 -19.17 8.09 -0.21
C LEU A 240 -18.99 9.54 -0.67
N LYS A 241 -19.28 10.49 0.21
CA LYS A 241 -19.07 11.94 0.06
C LYS A 241 -18.05 12.41 1.11
N PRO A 242 -16.91 13.01 0.73
CA PRO A 242 -16.03 13.66 1.70
C PRO A 242 -16.71 14.96 2.20
N VAL A 243 -16.78 15.14 3.51
CA VAL A 243 -17.53 16.29 4.11
C VAL A 243 -16.66 17.23 4.94
N ALA A 244 -15.48 16.78 5.37
CA ALA A 244 -14.48 17.64 6.02
C ALA A 244 -13.08 17.01 5.96
N ILE A 245 -12.05 17.85 5.93
CA ILE A 245 -10.65 17.46 6.13
C ILE A 245 -10.07 18.32 7.25
N GLU A 246 -9.50 17.66 8.26
CA GLU A 246 -8.74 18.28 9.33
C GLU A 246 -7.24 18.13 9.05
N LEU A 247 -6.53 19.27 9.00
CA LEU A 247 -5.09 19.37 8.81
C LEU A 247 -4.44 19.77 10.14
N SER A 248 -3.78 18.83 10.80
CA SER A 248 -3.24 19.01 12.16
C SER A 248 -1.72 19.13 12.15
N LEU A 249 -1.20 20.08 12.95
CA LEU A 249 0.23 20.26 13.23
C LEU A 249 0.51 20.12 14.73
N PRO A 250 1.70 19.65 15.12
CA PRO A 250 2.13 19.75 16.51
C PRO A 250 2.26 21.22 16.91
N HIS A 251 1.80 21.58 18.11
CA HIS A 251 1.87 22.96 18.56
C HIS A 251 3.33 23.46 18.67
N PRO A 252 3.64 24.70 18.24
CA PRO A 252 5.00 25.25 18.27
C PRO A 252 5.63 25.32 19.67
N ALA A 253 4.81 25.57 20.69
CA ALA A 253 5.26 25.67 22.09
C ALA A 253 5.64 24.32 22.73
N GLY A 254 5.44 23.18 22.05
CA GLY A 254 5.70 21.86 22.61
C GLY A 254 4.52 20.91 22.41
N GLY A 255 4.76 19.60 22.58
CA GLY A 255 3.73 18.59 22.42
C GLY A 255 2.58 18.75 23.42
N LEU A 256 2.88 19.08 24.68
CA LEU A 256 1.87 19.32 25.73
C LEU A 256 0.80 20.38 25.40
N SER A 257 1.08 21.29 24.47
CA SER A 257 0.13 22.33 24.04
C SER A 257 -0.89 21.83 23.00
N GLY A 258 -0.90 20.53 22.68
CA GLY A 258 -1.90 19.95 21.78
C GLY A 258 -1.54 20.06 20.31
N ALA A 259 -2.55 19.83 19.46
CA ALA A 259 -2.46 20.06 18.02
C ALA A 259 -3.01 21.45 17.66
N VAL A 260 -2.40 22.10 16.66
CA VAL A 260 -2.98 23.24 15.95
C VAL A 260 -3.58 22.71 14.66
N SER A 261 -4.91 22.65 14.63
CA SER A 261 -5.65 22.08 13.51
C SER A 261 -6.42 23.14 12.74
N GLN A 262 -6.54 22.92 11.43
CA GLN A 262 -7.42 23.69 10.55
C GLN A 262 -8.40 22.73 9.89
N VAL A 263 -9.69 23.08 9.89
CA VAL A 263 -10.73 22.31 9.23
C VAL A 263 -11.06 22.96 7.91
N ILE A 264 -10.95 22.18 6.82
CA ILE A 264 -11.27 22.59 5.47
C ILE A 264 -12.52 21.83 5.03
N LEU A 265 -13.50 22.57 4.50
CA LEU A 265 -14.77 22.04 4.03
C LEU A 265 -14.80 22.00 2.50
N PRO A 266 -15.64 21.13 1.90
CA PRO A 266 -15.83 21.09 0.45
C PRO A 266 -16.27 22.45 -0.12
N ALA A 267 -15.61 22.86 -1.21
CA ALA A 267 -15.96 24.06 -1.97
C ALA A 267 -15.72 23.82 -3.46
N LYS A 268 -16.62 24.34 -4.32
CA LYS A 268 -16.56 24.14 -5.77
C LYS A 268 -16.06 25.37 -6.55
N GLU A 269 -16.13 26.54 -5.93
CA GLU A 269 -15.78 27.82 -6.57
C GLU A 269 -14.77 28.61 -5.73
N GLY A 270 -14.21 29.66 -6.31
CA GLY A 270 -13.36 30.61 -5.59
C GLY A 270 -11.97 30.09 -5.19
N GLY A 271 -11.34 30.80 -4.25
CA GLY A 271 -10.07 30.37 -3.69
C GLY A 271 -10.24 29.16 -2.77
N GLU A 272 -11.42 29.02 -2.18
CA GLU A 272 -11.86 27.96 -1.30
C GLU A 272 -11.81 26.59 -1.99
N SER A 273 -12.24 26.49 -3.25
CA SER A 273 -12.13 25.22 -4.00
C SER A 273 -10.69 24.80 -4.24
N THR A 274 -9.78 25.77 -4.40
CA THR A 274 -8.35 25.47 -4.51
C THR A 274 -7.78 25.00 -3.17
N ILE A 275 -8.21 25.60 -2.05
CA ILE A 275 -7.81 25.16 -0.71
C ILE A 275 -8.34 23.75 -0.43
N TRP A 276 -9.59 23.45 -0.81
CA TRP A 276 -10.17 22.12 -0.71
C TRP A 276 -9.38 21.08 -1.53
N LEU A 277 -9.05 21.40 -2.77
CA LEU A 277 -8.22 20.53 -3.62
C LEU A 277 -6.83 20.28 -3.00
N LEU A 278 -6.20 21.31 -2.42
CA LEU A 278 -4.93 21.15 -1.69
C LEU A 278 -5.09 20.29 -0.44
N ALA A 279 -6.18 20.45 0.32
CA ALA A 279 -6.47 19.63 1.49
C ALA A 279 -6.59 18.15 1.12
N LYS A 280 -7.29 17.83 0.02
CA LYS A 280 -7.34 16.47 -0.55
C LYS A 280 -5.94 15.95 -0.92
N ALA A 281 -5.08 16.79 -1.49
CA ALA A 281 -3.70 16.41 -1.79
C ALA A 281 -2.91 16.02 -0.52
N TYR A 282 -3.03 16.77 0.58
CA TYR A 282 -2.38 16.39 1.85
C TYR A 282 -2.86 15.05 2.39
N VAL A 283 -4.16 14.77 2.30
CA VAL A 283 -4.73 13.46 2.68
C VAL A 283 -4.14 12.36 1.81
N VAL A 284 -4.13 12.56 0.50
CA VAL A 284 -3.60 11.60 -0.47
C VAL A 284 -2.12 11.32 -0.23
N VAL A 285 -1.31 12.30 0.17
CA VAL A 285 0.10 12.01 0.50
C VAL A 285 0.26 11.20 1.77
N ASN A 286 -0.53 11.48 2.81
CA ASN A 286 -0.57 10.59 3.99
C ASN A 286 -0.98 9.17 3.56
N ASP A 287 -1.98 9.06 2.68
CA ASP A 287 -2.49 7.81 2.14
C ASP A 287 -1.43 7.05 1.33
N SER A 288 -0.72 7.70 0.40
CA SER A 288 0.34 7.07 -0.40
C SER A 288 1.50 6.59 0.47
N CYS A 289 1.90 7.38 1.47
CA CYS A 289 2.95 6.98 2.39
C CYS A 289 2.53 5.79 3.24
N TYR A 290 1.29 5.81 3.77
CA TYR A 290 0.75 4.69 4.54
C TYR A 290 0.57 3.44 3.66
N HIS A 291 0.06 3.61 2.44
CA HIS A 291 -0.07 2.56 1.45
C HIS A 291 1.27 1.87 1.22
N GLN A 292 2.29 2.61 0.78
CA GLN A 292 3.56 2.01 0.37
C GLN A 292 4.34 1.41 1.55
N LEU A 293 4.36 2.08 2.71
CA LEU A 293 5.17 1.65 3.85
C LEU A 293 4.46 0.66 4.77
N MET A 294 3.13 0.77 4.92
CA MET A 294 2.35 -0.02 5.87
C MET A 294 1.49 -1.05 5.14
N SER A 295 0.51 -0.63 4.34
CA SER A 295 -0.43 -1.56 3.67
C SER A 295 0.29 -2.53 2.73
N HIS A 296 1.34 -2.05 2.05
CA HIS A 296 2.14 -2.78 1.07
C HIS A 296 3.41 -3.36 1.71
N TRP A 297 4.43 -2.55 1.97
CA TRP A 297 5.73 -3.05 2.45
C TRP A 297 5.62 -3.83 3.77
N LEU A 298 5.06 -3.23 4.82
CA LEU A 298 4.96 -3.93 6.11
C LEU A 298 4.02 -5.12 6.00
N ASN A 299 2.77 -4.86 5.63
CA ASN A 299 1.69 -5.82 5.82
C ASN A 299 1.74 -7.01 4.84
N THR A 300 2.50 -6.89 3.74
CA THR A 300 2.72 -8.00 2.80
C THR A 300 4.17 -8.48 2.83
N HIS A 301 5.11 -7.65 2.38
CA HIS A 301 6.50 -8.03 2.16
C HIS A 301 7.23 -8.40 3.45
N ALA A 302 7.27 -7.50 4.43
CA ALA A 302 8.07 -7.67 5.64
C ALA A 302 7.45 -8.71 6.57
N LEU A 303 6.12 -8.77 6.68
CA LEU A 303 5.44 -9.70 7.57
C LEU A 303 5.50 -11.16 7.08
N ILE A 304 5.52 -11.41 5.77
CA ILE A 304 5.48 -12.79 5.28
C ILE A 304 6.86 -13.47 5.33
N GLU A 305 7.95 -12.73 5.17
CA GLU A 305 9.32 -13.27 5.11
C GLU A 305 9.70 -14.17 6.32
N PRO A 306 9.36 -13.83 7.58
CA PRO A 306 9.50 -14.73 8.73
C PRO A 306 8.88 -16.12 8.55
N PHE A 307 7.69 -16.22 7.94
CA PHE A 307 7.01 -17.49 7.72
C PHE A 307 7.70 -18.32 6.65
N ILE A 308 8.28 -17.68 5.63
CA ILE A 308 9.06 -18.37 4.59
C ILE A 308 10.30 -19.00 5.20
N ILE A 309 11.01 -18.23 6.03
CA ILE A 309 12.21 -18.69 6.73
C ILE A 309 11.87 -19.87 7.65
N ALA A 310 10.85 -19.74 8.49
CA ALA A 310 10.44 -20.81 9.40
C ALA A 310 9.98 -22.07 8.64
N THR A 311 9.23 -21.91 7.55
CA THR A 311 8.73 -23.02 6.73
C THR A 311 9.88 -23.84 6.16
N ASN A 312 10.86 -23.18 5.53
CA ASN A 312 12.03 -23.85 4.97
C ASN A 312 12.96 -24.46 6.03
N ARG A 313 12.91 -23.99 7.29
CA ARG A 313 13.76 -24.47 8.38
C ARG A 313 13.18 -25.65 9.16
N HIS A 314 11.86 -25.75 9.25
CA HIS A 314 11.18 -26.69 10.16
C HIS A 314 10.21 -27.65 9.49
N LEU A 315 9.73 -27.36 8.27
CA LEU A 315 8.86 -28.27 7.55
C LEU A 315 9.64 -28.93 6.40
N SER A 316 9.68 -30.26 6.40
CA SER A 316 10.27 -31.03 5.30
C SER A 316 9.55 -30.71 3.98
N ALA A 317 10.25 -30.81 2.85
CA ALA A 317 9.62 -30.72 1.52
C ALA A 317 8.51 -31.78 1.30
N LEU A 318 8.52 -32.85 2.11
CA LEU A 318 7.47 -33.87 2.13
C LEU A 318 6.25 -33.48 2.97
N HIS A 319 6.39 -32.54 3.90
CA HIS A 319 5.36 -32.14 4.85
C HIS A 319 4.14 -31.55 4.11
N PRO A 320 2.89 -31.92 4.47
CA PRO A 320 1.70 -31.43 3.78
C PRO A 320 1.56 -29.91 3.84
N ILE A 321 1.85 -29.31 5.01
CA ILE A 321 1.78 -27.86 5.18
C ILE A 321 2.87 -27.13 4.39
N TYR A 322 4.05 -27.73 4.19
CA TYR A 322 5.08 -27.16 3.30
C TYR A 322 4.56 -27.07 1.87
N LYS A 323 3.95 -28.15 1.36
CA LYS A 323 3.40 -28.20 0.01
C LYS A 323 2.22 -27.26 -0.19
N LEU A 324 1.44 -27.04 0.86
CA LEU A 324 0.35 -26.07 0.86
C LEU A 324 0.85 -24.62 0.79
N LEU A 325 1.90 -24.28 1.55
CA LEU A 325 2.32 -22.89 1.76
C LEU A 325 3.35 -22.40 0.74
N THR A 326 4.33 -23.20 0.37
CA THR A 326 5.47 -22.74 -0.45
C THR A 326 5.12 -22.15 -1.82
N PRO A 327 4.05 -22.56 -2.54
CA PRO A 327 3.63 -21.86 -3.76
C PRO A 327 3.31 -20.38 -3.52
N HIS A 328 2.89 -20.01 -2.31
CA HIS A 328 2.55 -18.64 -1.92
C HIS A 328 3.77 -17.80 -1.49
N TYR A 329 4.96 -18.39 -1.43
CA TYR A 329 6.21 -17.73 -1.03
C TYR A 329 7.12 -17.42 -2.21
N ARG A 330 6.74 -17.89 -3.40
CA ARG A 330 7.55 -17.81 -4.61
C ARG A 330 8.06 -16.38 -4.81
N ASP A 331 9.38 -16.21 -4.81
CA ASP A 331 10.08 -14.95 -5.07
C ASP A 331 10.05 -13.88 -3.94
N THR A 332 9.34 -14.08 -2.81
CA THR A 332 9.24 -13.02 -1.78
C THR A 332 10.61 -12.64 -1.21
N MET A 333 11.42 -13.64 -0.85
CA MET A 333 12.70 -13.38 -0.20
C MET A 333 13.63 -12.59 -1.13
N ASN A 334 13.56 -12.86 -2.43
CA ASN A 334 14.39 -12.20 -3.43
C ASN A 334 13.96 -10.75 -3.65
N ILE A 335 12.66 -10.49 -3.86
CA ILE A 335 12.19 -9.11 -4.02
C ILE A 335 12.43 -8.29 -2.75
N ASN A 336 12.28 -8.89 -1.57
CA ASN A 336 12.60 -8.23 -0.30
C ASN A 336 14.10 -7.93 -0.17
N ALA A 337 14.97 -8.83 -0.63
CA ALA A 337 16.41 -8.61 -0.64
C ALA A 337 16.80 -7.44 -1.55
N LEU A 338 16.24 -7.38 -2.76
CA LEU A 338 16.42 -6.26 -3.68
C LEU A 338 15.84 -4.95 -3.13
N ALA A 339 14.67 -5.00 -2.49
CA ALA A 339 14.05 -3.84 -1.85
C ALA A 339 14.95 -3.28 -0.75
N ARG A 340 15.51 -4.14 0.11
CA ARG A 340 16.50 -3.73 1.13
C ARG A 340 17.77 -3.12 0.54
N GLN A 341 18.12 -3.48 -0.69
CA GLN A 341 19.34 -2.98 -1.34
C GLN A 341 19.13 -1.63 -2.04
N SER A 342 17.98 -1.42 -2.69
CA SER A 342 17.78 -0.32 -3.65
C SER A 342 16.50 0.49 -3.45
N LEU A 343 15.52 -0.03 -2.71
CA LEU A 343 14.21 0.60 -2.53
C LEU A 343 14.11 1.34 -1.18
N ILE A 344 14.32 0.61 -0.08
CA ILE A 344 14.12 1.08 1.30
C ILE A 344 15.42 1.31 2.07
N ASN A 345 16.57 1.24 1.39
CA ASN A 345 17.86 1.58 1.98
C ASN A 345 17.98 3.09 2.24
N ALA A 346 18.99 3.46 3.04
CA ALA A 346 19.36 4.85 3.20
C ALA A 346 19.67 5.49 1.83
N ASP A 347 19.02 6.63 1.55
CA ASP A 347 19.09 7.34 0.27
C ASP A 347 18.65 6.51 -0.95
N GLY A 348 17.92 5.42 -0.71
CA GLY A 348 17.23 4.63 -1.73
C GLY A 348 16.00 5.36 -2.28
N ILE A 349 15.33 4.70 -3.21
CA ILE A 349 14.17 5.25 -3.93
C ILE A 349 13.13 5.84 -2.96
N ILE A 350 12.66 5.06 -1.99
CA ILE A 350 11.56 5.48 -1.09
C ILE A 350 11.97 6.68 -0.23
N GLU A 351 13.21 6.75 0.25
CA GLU A 351 13.65 7.90 1.05
C GLU A 351 13.89 9.17 0.22
N LYS A 352 14.22 9.02 -1.06
CA LYS A 352 14.43 10.13 -1.98
C LYS A 352 13.11 10.69 -2.52
N SER A 353 12.11 9.83 -2.70
CA SER A 353 10.86 10.23 -3.30
C SER A 353 9.75 10.47 -2.28
N PHE A 354 9.57 9.64 -1.24
CA PHE A 354 8.44 9.76 -0.30
C PHE A 354 8.59 10.83 0.79
N LEU A 355 7.45 11.38 1.24
CA LEU A 355 7.35 12.46 2.22
C LEU A 355 8.23 12.26 3.48
N PRO A 356 8.25 11.09 4.14
CA PRO A 356 8.99 10.95 5.41
C PRO A 356 10.51 10.91 5.23
N SER A 357 11.00 10.76 4.00
CA SER A 357 12.42 10.66 3.68
C SER A 357 13.15 9.64 4.56
N LYS A 358 14.22 10.02 5.25
CA LYS A 358 14.98 9.16 6.18
C LYS A 358 14.16 8.56 7.35
N HIS A 359 12.93 9.01 7.55
CA HIS A 359 12.01 8.50 8.57
C HIS A 359 11.05 7.43 8.04
N SER A 360 11.07 7.12 6.73
CA SER A 360 10.10 6.25 6.08
C SER A 360 9.99 4.86 6.72
N VAL A 361 11.09 4.10 6.80
CA VAL A 361 11.02 2.71 7.29
C VAL A 361 10.83 2.63 8.81
N GLU A 362 11.29 3.63 9.58
CA GLU A 362 11.03 3.64 11.02
C GLU A 362 9.56 3.93 11.36
N MET A 363 8.81 4.60 10.48
CA MET A 363 7.36 4.76 10.65
C MET A 363 6.61 3.43 10.57
N SER A 364 7.00 2.53 9.66
CA SER A 364 6.39 1.19 9.59
C SER A 364 6.67 0.37 10.86
N SER A 365 7.84 0.55 11.50
CA SER A 365 8.14 -0.07 12.79
C SER A 365 7.24 0.45 13.93
N ALA A 366 6.92 1.74 13.94
CA ALA A 366 5.95 2.28 14.89
C ALA A 366 4.56 1.70 14.69
N VAL A 367 4.11 1.53 13.45
CA VAL A 367 2.82 0.88 13.12
C VAL A 367 2.82 -0.61 13.47
N TYR A 368 3.96 -1.29 13.29
CA TYR A 368 4.10 -2.71 13.65
C TYR A 368 3.81 -2.99 15.14
N LYS A 369 4.02 -2.03 16.05
CA LYS A 369 3.65 -2.17 17.47
C LYS A 369 2.19 -2.57 17.70
N ASN A 370 1.31 -2.15 16.81
CA ASN A 370 -0.13 -2.36 16.89
C ASN A 370 -0.60 -3.47 15.95
N TRP A 371 0.34 -4.13 15.27
CA TRP A 371 0.01 -5.22 14.37
C TRP A 371 -0.44 -6.45 15.16
N VAL A 372 -1.52 -7.07 14.67
CA VAL A 372 -2.11 -8.26 15.25
C VAL A 372 -2.35 -9.26 14.11
N PHE A 373 -1.74 -10.43 14.22
CA PHE A 373 -1.79 -11.46 13.17
C PHE A 373 -3.22 -11.91 12.85
N THR A 374 -4.08 -12.11 13.85
CA THR A 374 -5.47 -12.55 13.64
C THR A 374 -6.34 -11.51 12.94
N ASP A 375 -5.98 -10.23 13.04
CA ASP A 375 -6.75 -9.14 12.47
C ASP A 375 -6.49 -9.00 10.96
N GLN A 376 -5.52 -9.74 10.42
CA GLN A 376 -5.23 -9.78 8.98
C GLN A 376 -6.23 -10.67 8.21
N ALA A 377 -7.12 -11.36 8.92
CA ALA A 377 -8.24 -12.06 8.30
C ALA A 377 -9.21 -11.02 7.75
N LEU A 378 -9.56 -11.06 6.46
CA LEU A 378 -10.43 -10.05 5.87
C LEU A 378 -11.75 -9.83 6.65
N PRO A 379 -12.49 -10.88 7.07
CA PRO A 379 -13.65 -10.68 7.95
C PRO A 379 -13.33 -9.96 9.26
N ALA A 380 -12.20 -10.28 9.90
CA ALA A 380 -11.80 -9.67 11.16
C ALA A 380 -11.38 -8.21 10.97
N ASP A 381 -10.62 -7.91 9.91
CA ASP A 381 -10.23 -6.55 9.52
C ASP A 381 -11.47 -5.67 9.27
N LEU A 382 -12.40 -6.11 8.44
CA LEU A 382 -13.61 -5.35 8.10
C LEU A 382 -14.45 -5.02 9.36
N ILE A 383 -14.57 -5.98 10.28
CA ILE A 383 -15.26 -5.78 11.56
C ILE A 383 -14.47 -4.83 12.45
N LYS A 384 -13.14 -5.02 12.57
CA LYS A 384 -12.25 -4.18 13.40
C LYS A 384 -12.25 -2.73 12.94
N ARG A 385 -12.29 -2.49 11.63
CA ARG A 385 -12.41 -1.13 11.07
C ARG A 385 -13.81 -0.57 11.22
N GLY A 386 -14.79 -1.36 11.62
CA GLY A 386 -16.18 -0.92 11.76
C GLY A 386 -16.83 -0.61 10.41
N VAL A 387 -16.40 -1.29 9.34
CA VAL A 387 -17.02 -1.21 8.00
C VAL A 387 -17.91 -2.43 7.71
N ALA A 388 -17.94 -3.38 8.64
CA ALA A 388 -18.84 -4.53 8.64
C ALA A 388 -19.25 -4.88 10.07
N ILE A 389 -20.36 -5.59 10.21
CA ILE A 389 -20.81 -6.18 11.48
C ILE A 389 -20.94 -7.69 11.34
N LYS A 390 -20.78 -8.42 12.45
CA LYS A 390 -21.06 -9.87 12.46
C LYS A 390 -22.54 -10.12 12.17
N ASP A 391 -22.79 -11.03 11.24
CA ASP A 391 -24.14 -11.45 10.87
C ASP A 391 -24.07 -12.92 10.45
N PRO A 392 -24.37 -13.87 11.35
CA PRO A 392 -24.33 -15.30 11.05
C PRO A 392 -25.27 -15.73 9.92
N SER A 393 -26.29 -14.92 9.59
CA SER A 393 -27.24 -15.21 8.52
C SER A 393 -26.75 -14.77 7.14
N ALA A 394 -25.78 -13.86 7.08
CA ALA A 394 -25.23 -13.33 5.84
C ALA A 394 -24.21 -14.29 5.21
N PRO A 395 -24.05 -14.28 3.86
CA PRO A 395 -22.94 -14.93 3.19
C PRO A 395 -21.61 -14.41 3.78
N HIS A 396 -20.75 -15.32 4.22
CA HIS A 396 -19.47 -15.03 4.90
C HIS A 396 -19.54 -14.66 6.39
N GLY A 397 -20.74 -14.68 7.01
CA GLY A 397 -20.91 -14.47 8.44
C GLY A 397 -20.79 -13.02 8.91
N LEU A 398 -20.89 -12.07 7.98
CA LEU A 398 -20.87 -10.63 8.24
C LEU A 398 -21.72 -9.88 7.22
N ARG A 399 -22.18 -8.69 7.61
CA ARG A 399 -22.85 -7.72 6.73
C ARG A 399 -22.00 -6.47 6.60
N LEU A 400 -21.72 -6.06 5.36
CA LEU A 400 -21.02 -4.81 5.07
C LEU A 400 -21.92 -3.61 5.39
N LEU A 401 -21.33 -2.53 5.89
CA LEU A 401 -22.04 -1.26 6.11
C LEU A 401 -22.04 -0.38 4.86
N ILE A 402 -21.07 -0.59 3.98
CA ILE A 402 -21.05 -0.06 2.61
C ILE A 402 -21.28 -1.26 1.70
N GLU A 403 -22.49 -1.39 1.17
CA GLU A 403 -22.88 -2.58 0.39
C GLU A 403 -22.06 -2.72 -0.89
N ASP A 404 -21.86 -1.63 -1.64
CA ASP A 404 -20.97 -1.60 -2.81
C ASP A 404 -19.56 -1.15 -2.44
N TYR A 405 -18.90 -1.90 -1.55
CA TYR A 405 -17.47 -1.75 -1.23
C TYR A 405 -16.67 -2.79 -2.03
N PRO A 406 -16.11 -2.44 -3.21
CA PRO A 406 -15.63 -3.45 -4.16
C PRO A 406 -14.50 -4.32 -3.61
N TYR A 407 -13.52 -3.74 -2.92
CA TYR A 407 -12.45 -4.49 -2.27
C TYR A 407 -12.99 -5.54 -1.27
N ALA A 408 -13.95 -5.15 -0.43
CA ALA A 408 -14.51 -6.05 0.57
C ALA A 408 -15.40 -7.13 -0.06
N VAL A 409 -16.29 -6.73 -0.98
CA VAL A 409 -17.22 -7.64 -1.67
C VAL A 409 -16.47 -8.71 -2.44
N ASP A 410 -15.47 -8.32 -3.23
CA ASP A 410 -14.71 -9.26 -4.04
C ASP A 410 -13.68 -10.03 -3.19
N GLY A 411 -13.06 -9.34 -2.21
CA GLY A 411 -12.16 -9.92 -1.23
C GLY A 411 -12.77 -11.09 -0.44
N LEU A 412 -14.04 -10.97 -0.03
CA LEU A 412 -14.73 -11.99 0.77
C LEU A 412 -14.98 -13.27 -0.02
N GLU A 413 -15.28 -13.15 -1.31
CA GLU A 413 -15.45 -14.30 -2.19
C GLU A 413 -14.14 -15.08 -2.37
N ILE A 414 -13.02 -14.38 -2.55
CA ILE A 414 -11.69 -14.99 -2.65
C ILE A 414 -11.30 -15.64 -1.31
N TRP A 415 -11.52 -14.92 -0.21
CA TRP A 415 -11.29 -15.42 1.14
C TRP A 415 -12.05 -16.72 1.40
N ALA A 416 -13.33 -16.79 1.04
CA ALA A 416 -14.16 -17.98 1.19
C ALA A 416 -13.64 -19.15 0.35
N ALA A 417 -13.24 -18.92 -0.91
CA ALA A 417 -12.68 -19.96 -1.77
C ALA A 417 -11.40 -20.56 -1.18
N ILE A 418 -10.50 -19.72 -0.66
CA ILE A 418 -9.24 -20.15 -0.05
C ILE A 418 -9.48 -20.88 1.27
N LYS A 419 -10.38 -20.35 2.11
CA LYS A 419 -10.78 -21.02 3.35
C LYS A 419 -11.29 -22.44 3.08
N THR A 420 -12.17 -22.61 2.09
CA THR A 420 -12.68 -23.93 1.69
C THR A 420 -11.56 -24.84 1.21
N TRP A 421 -10.67 -24.36 0.33
CA TRP A 421 -9.53 -25.13 -0.15
C TRP A 421 -8.63 -25.62 0.99
N VAL A 422 -8.26 -24.73 1.92
CA VAL A 422 -7.41 -25.07 3.06
C VAL A 422 -8.11 -26.09 3.96
N GLN A 423 -9.41 -25.91 4.20
CA GLN A 423 -10.21 -26.85 4.99
C GLN A 423 -10.23 -28.24 4.37
N GLU A 424 -10.50 -28.35 3.07
CA GLU A 424 -10.50 -29.62 2.36
C GLU A 424 -9.10 -30.25 2.35
N TYR A 425 -8.04 -29.47 2.10
CA TYR A 425 -6.66 -29.97 2.05
C TYR A 425 -6.16 -30.46 3.41
N VAL A 426 -6.30 -29.67 4.47
CA VAL A 426 -5.78 -30.00 5.80
C VAL A 426 -6.50 -31.23 6.37
N SER A 427 -7.81 -31.37 6.10
CA SER A 427 -8.61 -32.53 6.54
C SER A 427 -8.14 -33.86 5.95
N LEU A 428 -7.32 -33.84 4.89
CA LEU A 428 -6.70 -35.04 4.33
C LEU A 428 -5.60 -35.61 5.23
N TYR A 429 -5.00 -34.79 6.09
CA TYR A 429 -3.79 -35.13 6.85
C TYR A 429 -4.01 -35.09 8.36
N TYR A 430 -4.90 -34.22 8.83
CA TYR A 430 -5.23 -34.07 10.25
C TYR A 430 -6.75 -34.17 10.41
N ALA A 431 -7.23 -35.23 11.05
CA ALA A 431 -8.65 -35.47 11.28
C ALA A 431 -9.15 -34.80 12.57
N ARG A 432 -8.27 -34.64 13.56
CA ARG A 432 -8.57 -34.07 14.88
C ARG A 432 -7.39 -33.31 15.46
N ASP A 433 -7.65 -32.55 16.53
CA ASP A 433 -6.63 -31.79 17.26
C ASP A 433 -5.46 -32.67 17.75
N ASP A 434 -5.74 -33.92 18.11
CA ASP A 434 -4.72 -34.86 18.60
C ASP A 434 -3.78 -35.38 17.50
N ASP A 435 -4.08 -35.14 16.23
CA ASP A 435 -3.16 -35.41 15.12
C ASP A 435 -2.19 -34.23 14.92
N VAL A 436 -2.58 -33.02 15.33
CA VAL A 436 -1.81 -31.77 15.16
C VAL A 436 -0.79 -31.57 16.29
N LYS A 437 -1.19 -31.88 17.54
CA LYS A 437 -0.32 -31.73 18.72
C LYS A 437 1.01 -32.50 18.64
N PRO A 438 1.05 -33.79 18.20
CA PRO A 438 2.30 -34.55 18.16
C PRO A 438 3.17 -34.24 16.93
N ASP A 439 2.68 -33.44 15.96
CA ASP A 439 3.45 -33.05 14.79
C ASP A 439 4.59 -32.10 15.17
N SER A 440 5.77 -32.66 15.37
CA SER A 440 6.93 -31.94 15.88
C SER A 440 7.50 -30.91 14.90
N GLU A 441 7.39 -31.16 13.59
CA GLU A 441 7.78 -30.20 12.55
C GLU A 441 6.86 -28.97 12.63
N LEU A 442 5.55 -29.19 12.66
CA LEU A 442 4.55 -28.13 12.72
C LEU A 442 4.63 -27.31 14.02
N GLN A 443 4.86 -27.97 15.17
CA GLN A 443 5.04 -27.25 16.44
C GLN A 443 6.30 -26.38 16.43
N GLN A 444 7.43 -26.88 15.91
CA GLN A 444 8.68 -26.13 15.83
C GLN A 444 8.60 -24.97 14.83
N TRP A 445 7.96 -25.21 13.68
CA TRP A 445 7.68 -24.19 12.68
C TRP A 445 6.93 -22.99 13.28
N TRP A 446 5.80 -23.24 13.95
CA TRP A 446 5.00 -22.16 14.53
C TRP A 446 5.77 -21.44 15.65
N LYS A 447 6.45 -22.21 16.50
CA LYS A 447 7.26 -21.66 17.58
C LYS A 447 8.34 -20.71 17.04
N GLU A 448 9.10 -21.11 16.02
CA GLU A 448 10.14 -20.25 15.46
C GLU A 448 9.56 -19.04 14.73
N ALA A 449 8.47 -19.20 13.96
CA ALA A 449 7.81 -18.09 13.27
C ALA A 449 7.37 -16.99 14.26
N VAL A 450 6.82 -17.37 15.42
CA VAL A 450 6.36 -16.44 16.44
C VAL A 450 7.50 -15.92 17.32
N GLU A 451 8.28 -16.80 17.95
CA GLU A 451 9.26 -16.41 18.98
C GLU A 451 10.55 -15.82 18.40
N LYS A 452 10.86 -16.11 17.13
CA LYS A 452 12.03 -15.58 16.42
C LYS A 452 11.62 -14.66 15.28
N GLY A 453 10.79 -15.15 14.37
CA GLY A 453 10.37 -14.45 13.17
C GLY A 453 9.65 -13.12 13.46
N HIS A 454 8.66 -13.17 14.33
CA HIS A 454 7.95 -12.01 14.89
C HIS A 454 8.24 -11.85 16.39
N GLY A 455 9.50 -12.11 16.79
CA GLY A 455 9.88 -12.26 18.19
C GLY A 455 9.63 -11.03 19.07
N ASP A 456 9.59 -9.83 18.48
CA ASP A 456 9.34 -8.60 19.22
C ASP A 456 7.86 -8.45 19.66
N LEU A 457 6.95 -9.20 19.01
CA LEU A 457 5.53 -9.26 19.33
C LEU A 457 5.09 -10.65 19.78
N LYS A 458 6.03 -11.52 20.18
CA LYS A 458 5.75 -12.92 20.57
C LYS A 458 4.64 -13.06 21.63
N ASP A 459 4.49 -12.06 22.50
CA ASP A 459 3.49 -12.02 23.57
C ASP A 459 2.13 -11.45 23.10
N SER A 460 2.07 -10.86 21.90
CA SER A 460 0.94 -10.10 21.36
C SER A 460 0.13 -10.83 20.26
N HIS A 461 0.50 -12.05 19.86
CA HIS A 461 -0.12 -12.79 18.73
C HIS A 461 -1.52 -13.38 19.01
N GLY A 462 -2.32 -12.72 19.84
CA GLY A 462 -3.73 -13.06 20.06
C GLY A 462 -3.97 -14.47 20.61
N GLY A 463 -2.98 -15.08 21.26
CA GLY A 463 -3.09 -16.41 21.88
C GLY A 463 -3.26 -17.58 20.91
N LEU A 464 -2.98 -17.40 19.61
CA LEU A 464 -3.04 -18.50 18.64
C LEU A 464 -1.99 -19.57 18.97
N SER A 465 -2.46 -20.76 19.35
CA SER A 465 -1.60 -21.95 19.50
C SER A 465 -1.80 -22.88 18.31
N CYS A 466 -0.70 -23.44 17.80
CA CYS A 466 -0.71 -24.46 16.75
C CYS A 466 -1.01 -25.87 17.31
N LYS A 467 -1.78 -25.97 18.40
CA LYS A 467 -2.16 -27.25 19.04
C LYS A 467 -3.56 -27.74 18.63
N GLN A 468 -4.28 -26.95 17.85
CA GLN A 468 -5.66 -27.21 17.46
C GLN A 468 -5.80 -27.10 15.94
N LEU A 469 -6.55 -28.03 15.36
CA LEU A 469 -6.87 -28.05 13.94
C LEU A 469 -7.55 -26.76 13.50
N LYS A 470 -8.44 -26.20 14.35
CA LYS A 470 -9.09 -24.92 14.09
C LYS A 470 -8.11 -23.75 13.96
N SER A 471 -6.98 -23.77 14.67
CA SER A 471 -5.92 -22.78 14.51
C SER A 471 -5.17 -22.99 13.19
N LEU A 472 -4.86 -24.24 12.85
CA LEU A 472 -4.20 -24.60 11.60
C LEU A 472 -4.99 -24.14 10.37
N LEU A 473 -6.31 -24.33 10.41
CA LEU A 473 -7.24 -23.92 9.36
C LEU A 473 -7.36 -22.40 9.20
N LYS A 474 -6.94 -21.61 10.19
CA LYS A 474 -6.89 -20.14 10.08
C LYS A 474 -5.59 -19.65 9.46
N PHE A 475 -4.47 -20.39 9.57
CA PHE A 475 -3.15 -19.91 9.15
C PHE A 475 -3.07 -19.63 7.65
N ALA A 476 -3.38 -20.59 6.80
CA ALA A 476 -3.22 -20.39 5.36
C ALA A 476 -4.13 -19.27 4.79
N PRO A 477 -5.40 -19.12 5.20
CA PRO A 477 -6.20 -17.95 4.85
C PRO A 477 -5.63 -16.65 5.43
N LEU A 478 -5.13 -16.64 6.68
CA LEU A 478 -4.49 -15.46 7.29
C LEU A 478 -3.22 -15.04 6.55
N SER A 479 -2.36 -16.00 6.18
CA SER A 479 -1.18 -15.77 5.36
C SER A 479 -1.54 -15.24 3.98
N TYR A 480 -2.70 -15.65 3.43
CA TYR A 480 -3.24 -15.02 2.22
C TYR A 480 -3.82 -13.63 2.47
N GLY A 481 -4.44 -13.39 3.61
CA GLY A 481 -4.90 -12.06 4.05
C GLY A 481 -3.76 -11.05 4.12
N LEU A 482 -2.58 -11.48 4.58
CA LEU A 482 -1.32 -10.72 4.50
C LEU A 482 -0.90 -10.41 3.06
N LEU A 483 -1.37 -11.17 2.07
CA LEU A 483 -1.02 -10.99 0.65
C LEU A 483 -2.14 -10.27 -0.13
N GLN A 484 -3.27 -9.93 0.50
CA GLN A 484 -4.41 -9.25 -0.15
C GLN A 484 -4.15 -7.79 -0.57
N PRO A 485 -3.43 -6.96 0.19
CA PRO A 485 -3.12 -5.59 -0.25
C PRO A 485 -2.29 -5.58 -1.55
N SER A 486 -1.46 -6.61 -1.78
CA SER A 486 -0.69 -6.80 -3.01
C SER A 486 -1.48 -7.43 -4.18
N MET A 487 -2.71 -7.92 -3.95
CA MET A 487 -3.56 -8.57 -4.97
C MET A 487 -4.45 -7.58 -5.72
N GLN A 488 -4.36 -6.28 -5.41
CA GLN A 488 -5.17 -5.28 -6.08
C GLN A 488 -4.62 -5.06 -7.49
N PRO A 489 -5.48 -4.82 -8.50
CA PRO A 489 -5.01 -4.12 -9.67
C PRO A 489 -4.40 -2.82 -9.16
N LEU A 490 -3.09 -2.67 -9.29
CA LEU A 490 -2.51 -1.35 -9.50
C LEU A 490 -3.18 -0.88 -10.79
N THR A 491 -4.40 -0.37 -10.69
CA THR A 491 -5.08 0.39 -11.73
C THR A 491 -4.14 1.54 -12.01
N LYS A 492 -3.21 1.33 -12.95
CA LYS A 492 -2.06 2.20 -13.30
C LYS A 492 -2.16 3.53 -12.59
N VAL A 493 -1.39 3.58 -11.52
CA VAL A 493 -1.39 4.59 -10.47
C VAL A 493 -1.66 5.96 -11.05
N ASN A 494 -2.57 6.67 -10.40
CA ASN A 494 -2.88 8.03 -10.73
C ASN A 494 -1.60 8.87 -10.55
N ILE A 495 -1.05 9.34 -11.67
CA ILE A 495 0.14 10.21 -11.73
C ILE A 495 -0.07 11.47 -10.86
N HIS A 496 -1.32 11.80 -10.57
CA HIS A 496 -1.71 12.94 -9.74
C HIS A 496 -1.91 12.58 -8.25
N MET A 497 -1.86 11.31 -7.84
CA MET A 497 -2.16 10.86 -6.47
C MET A 497 -1.03 10.14 -5.74
N GLU A 498 -0.07 9.45 -6.36
CA GLU A 498 1.15 9.07 -5.62
C GLU A 498 2.11 10.25 -5.59
N VAL A 499 1.70 11.20 -4.77
CA VAL A 499 2.42 12.44 -4.55
C VAL A 499 3.23 12.33 -3.27
N SER A 500 4.44 12.81 -3.31
CA SER A 500 5.32 12.99 -2.19
C SER A 500 5.80 14.43 -2.16
N PHE A 501 5.41 15.16 -1.11
CA PHE A 501 5.62 16.62 -1.01
C PHE A 501 7.11 17.02 -0.96
N ARG A 502 7.52 17.95 -1.85
CA ARG A 502 8.54 18.98 -1.57
C ARG A 502 7.94 20.36 -1.76
N ILE A 503 7.98 21.15 -0.69
CA ILE A 503 7.82 22.62 -0.67
C ILE A 503 6.51 23.18 -1.25
N ALA A 504 5.45 23.19 -0.45
CA ALA A 504 4.64 24.41 -0.35
C ALA A 504 4.59 24.93 1.08
N GLN A 505 5.33 26.01 1.28
CA GLN A 505 5.20 26.94 2.40
C GLN A 505 3.81 27.61 2.47
N LEU A 506 2.92 27.32 1.49
CA LEU A 506 1.62 27.97 1.29
C LEU A 506 0.61 27.73 2.42
N LEU A 507 0.77 26.71 3.28
CA LEU A 507 -0.16 26.51 4.41
C LEU A 507 0.54 26.40 5.77
N LEU A 508 1.83 26.04 5.79
CA LEU A 508 2.59 25.81 7.04
C LEU A 508 3.06 27.08 7.73
N GLU A 509 3.12 28.20 7.02
CA GLU A 509 2.91 29.44 7.73
C GLU A 509 1.44 29.43 8.16
N GLY A 510 1.18 29.19 9.45
CA GLY A 510 -0.11 29.53 10.09
C GLY A 510 -0.52 31.00 9.89
N CYS A 511 0.23 31.76 9.09
CA CYS A 511 -0.06 33.06 8.53
C CYS A 511 -0.75 33.03 7.14
N PHE A 512 -0.87 31.94 6.38
CA PHE A 512 -1.46 32.05 5.02
C PHE A 512 -2.97 32.31 5.03
N LEU A 513 -3.69 31.81 6.05
CA LEU A 513 -5.09 32.17 6.33
C LEU A 513 -5.25 33.21 7.45
N ARG A 514 -4.28 33.36 8.37
CA ARG A 514 -4.30 34.45 9.38
C ARG A 514 -3.83 35.81 8.83
N LYS A 515 -3.09 35.87 7.72
CA LYS A 515 -2.67 37.11 7.03
C LYS A 515 -3.34 37.23 5.66
N ALA A 516 -4.55 37.79 5.69
CA ALA A 516 -5.12 38.74 4.73
C ALA A 516 -5.42 38.29 3.25
N PRO A 517 -6.41 38.95 2.59
CA PRO A 517 -6.86 38.71 1.20
C PRO A 517 -5.78 38.72 0.10
N GLN A 518 -4.59 39.27 0.35
CA GLN A 518 -3.51 39.39 -0.66
C GLN A 518 -2.82 38.05 -0.96
N ASN A 519 -2.77 37.11 -0.02
CA ASN A 519 -2.17 35.78 -0.23
C ASN A 519 -3.14 34.83 -0.95
N MET A 520 -4.44 34.94 -0.68
CA MET A 520 -5.52 34.32 -1.45
C MET A 520 -5.46 34.71 -2.93
N LYS A 521 -5.17 36.00 -3.24
CA LYS A 521 -4.99 36.48 -4.62
C LYS A 521 -3.87 35.76 -5.39
N LYS A 522 -2.81 35.25 -4.74
CA LYS A 522 -1.75 34.48 -5.42
C LYS A 522 -2.18 33.04 -5.75
N VAL A 523 -2.93 32.40 -4.85
CA VAL A 523 -3.52 31.06 -5.06
C VAL A 523 -4.58 31.11 -6.15
N VAL A 524 -5.45 32.13 -6.10
CA VAL A 524 -6.52 32.38 -7.08
C VAL A 524 -5.97 32.68 -8.49
N LYS A 525 -4.79 33.29 -8.61
CA LYS A 525 -4.17 33.61 -9.91
C LYS A 525 -3.71 32.37 -10.70
N SER A 526 -3.39 31.24 -10.07
CA SER A 526 -3.02 30.00 -10.78
C SER A 526 -3.13 28.76 -9.87
N HIS A 527 -4.33 28.19 -9.76
CA HIS A 527 -4.60 27.03 -8.90
C HIS A 527 -3.74 25.80 -9.26
N GLN A 528 -3.50 25.54 -10.56
CA GLN A 528 -2.68 24.41 -11.00
C GLN A 528 -1.23 24.56 -10.54
N LYS A 529 -0.65 25.76 -10.67
CA LYS A 529 0.71 26.03 -10.22
C LYS A 529 0.83 25.97 -8.71
N ALA A 530 -0.19 26.41 -7.98
CA ALA A 530 -0.26 26.22 -6.53
C ALA A 530 -0.27 24.72 -6.18
N TYR A 531 -1.10 23.92 -6.84
CA TYR A 531 -1.15 22.47 -6.65
C TYR A 531 0.19 21.79 -6.96
N LEU A 532 0.76 22.03 -8.15
CA LEU A 532 2.01 21.42 -8.62
C LEU A 532 3.23 21.76 -7.75
N ARG A 533 3.31 23.00 -7.24
CA ARG A 533 4.34 23.38 -6.29
C ARG A 533 4.14 22.75 -4.92
N THR A 534 2.90 22.41 -4.57
CA THR A 534 2.63 21.72 -3.33
C THR A 534 3.13 20.30 -3.53
N ILE A 535 2.65 19.57 -4.53
CA ILE A 535 2.92 18.15 -4.73
C ILE A 535 4.38 17.79 -5.16
N THR A 536 4.62 16.56 -5.60
CA THR A 536 5.95 16.06 -5.97
C THR A 536 6.56 16.88 -7.08
N SER A 537 7.86 17.19 -6.97
CA SER A 537 8.58 17.84 -8.06
C SER A 537 8.66 16.93 -9.29
N LYS A 538 9.02 17.51 -10.43
CA LYS A 538 9.11 16.78 -11.70
C LYS A 538 10.12 15.63 -11.65
N PHE A 539 11.30 15.84 -11.08
CA PHE A 539 12.32 14.80 -11.00
C PHE A 539 11.85 13.60 -10.17
N GLN A 540 11.37 13.84 -8.94
CA GLN A 540 10.87 12.75 -8.09
C GLN A 540 9.66 12.05 -8.74
N THR A 541 8.80 12.77 -9.45
CA THR A 541 7.69 12.17 -10.21
C THR A 541 8.19 11.17 -11.27
N LEU A 542 9.24 11.51 -12.03
CA LEU A 542 9.81 10.58 -13.02
C LEU A 542 10.38 9.32 -12.35
N VAL A 543 11.01 9.48 -11.18
CA VAL A 543 11.49 8.36 -10.37
C VAL A 543 10.33 7.46 -9.96
N ASP A 544 9.33 8.03 -9.30
CA ASP A 544 8.18 7.29 -8.77
C ASP A 544 7.43 6.56 -9.87
N LEU A 545 7.08 7.24 -10.97
CA LEU A 545 6.39 6.61 -12.09
C LEU A 545 7.18 5.45 -12.70
N SER A 546 8.50 5.59 -12.80
CA SER A 546 9.35 4.51 -13.30
C SER A 546 9.31 3.29 -12.39
N VAL A 547 9.42 3.51 -11.07
CA VAL A 547 9.38 2.42 -10.08
C VAL A 547 8.01 1.75 -10.07
N ILE A 548 6.96 2.55 -9.98
CA ILE A 548 5.58 2.06 -9.92
C ILE A 548 5.26 1.27 -11.18
N GLU A 549 5.65 1.75 -12.37
CA GLU A 549 5.43 1.02 -13.62
C GLU A 549 6.20 -0.32 -13.65
N ILE A 550 7.39 -0.42 -13.02
CA ILE A 550 8.10 -1.70 -12.85
C ILE A 550 7.32 -2.63 -11.94
N LEU A 551 6.96 -2.14 -10.75
CA LEU A 551 6.21 -2.89 -9.74
C LEU A 551 4.80 -3.21 -10.22
N SER A 552 4.36 -2.54 -11.29
CA SER A 552 3.05 -2.67 -11.91
C SER A 552 3.00 -3.67 -13.08
N ARG A 553 3.91 -4.65 -13.16
CA ARG A 553 3.95 -5.61 -14.27
C ARG A 553 4.00 -7.04 -13.79
N HIS A 554 3.28 -7.93 -14.47
CA HIS A 554 3.43 -9.37 -14.26
C HIS A 554 4.46 -9.94 -15.21
N ALA A 555 5.35 -10.74 -14.65
CA ALA A 555 6.25 -11.57 -15.44
C ALA A 555 5.45 -12.59 -16.28
N SER A 556 6.03 -13.01 -17.40
CA SER A 556 5.38 -13.94 -18.33
C SER A 556 5.17 -15.33 -17.73
N ASP A 557 6.03 -15.72 -16.78
CA ASP A 557 6.05 -17.01 -16.10
C ASP A 557 5.34 -16.98 -14.74
N GLU A 558 4.45 -16.01 -14.53
CA GLU A 558 3.74 -15.84 -13.29
C GLU A 558 2.76 -16.99 -12.99
N VAL A 559 2.62 -17.36 -11.72
CA VAL A 559 1.77 -18.47 -11.28
C VAL A 559 0.65 -17.97 -10.39
N TYR A 560 -0.55 -17.92 -10.94
CA TYR A 560 -1.72 -17.33 -10.29
C TYR A 560 -2.42 -18.28 -9.32
N LEU A 561 -3.29 -17.74 -8.47
CA LEU A 561 -4.16 -18.49 -7.56
C LEU A 561 -4.96 -19.55 -8.35
N GLY A 562 -4.92 -20.78 -7.84
CA GLY A 562 -5.49 -21.96 -8.49
C GLY A 562 -4.59 -22.57 -9.58
N GLN A 563 -3.35 -22.11 -9.74
CA GLN A 563 -2.35 -22.69 -10.63
C GLN A 563 -1.19 -23.31 -9.82
N ARG A 564 -0.31 -24.05 -10.52
CA ARG A 564 0.90 -24.65 -9.96
C ARG A 564 2.08 -24.37 -10.89
N ASN A 565 3.28 -24.24 -10.29
CA ASN A 565 4.53 -24.05 -11.03
C ASN A 565 4.80 -25.17 -12.05
N ASN A 566 4.43 -26.42 -11.71
CA ASN A 566 4.52 -27.54 -12.63
C ASN A 566 3.11 -28.10 -12.92
N PRO A 567 2.47 -27.73 -14.05
CA PRO A 567 1.13 -28.20 -14.40
C PRO A 567 1.10 -29.69 -14.77
N HIS A 568 2.25 -30.30 -15.06
CA HIS A 568 2.40 -31.70 -15.43
C HIS A 568 2.71 -32.63 -14.24
N GLU A 569 2.99 -32.06 -13.06
CA GLU A 569 3.21 -32.85 -11.85
C GLU A 569 1.88 -33.49 -11.40
N PRO A 570 1.78 -34.84 -11.43
CA PRO A 570 0.52 -35.52 -11.12
C PRO A 570 0.04 -35.13 -9.73
N LEU A 571 -1.18 -34.62 -9.64
CA LEU A 571 -1.87 -34.57 -8.35
C LEU A 571 -2.11 -36.03 -7.94
N THR A 572 -1.66 -36.40 -6.75
CA THR A 572 -2.11 -37.67 -6.17
C THR A 572 -3.64 -37.68 -6.14
N GLN A 573 -4.26 -38.85 -6.28
CA GLN A 573 -5.73 -38.99 -6.26
C GLN A 573 -6.36 -38.28 -5.05
N LYS A 574 -5.63 -38.26 -3.93
CA LYS A 574 -5.98 -37.59 -2.67
C LYS A 574 -6.08 -36.06 -2.79
N HIS A 575 -5.20 -35.41 -3.56
CA HIS A 575 -5.15 -33.94 -3.70
C HIS A 575 -5.92 -33.40 -4.90
N TYR A 576 -6.27 -34.28 -5.86
CA TYR A 576 -6.87 -33.90 -7.12
C TYR A 576 -8.18 -33.11 -6.91
N LYS A 577 -9.10 -33.65 -6.10
CA LYS A 577 -10.42 -33.05 -5.90
C LYS A 577 -10.35 -31.68 -5.21
N PRO A 578 -9.67 -31.51 -4.06
CA PRO A 578 -9.59 -30.20 -3.41
C PRO A 578 -8.93 -29.13 -4.31
N PHE A 579 -7.89 -29.50 -5.06
CA PHE A 579 -7.20 -28.53 -5.91
C PHE A 579 -8.06 -28.14 -7.12
N LYS A 580 -8.78 -29.11 -7.72
CA LYS A 580 -9.73 -28.83 -8.80
C LYS A 580 -10.89 -27.95 -8.35
N ASN A 581 -11.35 -28.10 -7.11
CA ASN A 581 -12.33 -27.20 -6.52
C ASN A 581 -11.80 -25.77 -6.47
N LEU A 582 -10.57 -25.56 -5.97
CA LEU A 582 -9.94 -24.24 -5.94
C LEU A 582 -9.77 -23.66 -7.35
N GLU A 583 -9.28 -24.45 -8.31
CA GLU A 583 -9.10 -24.03 -9.71
C GLU A 583 -10.44 -23.58 -10.33
N THR A 584 -11.51 -24.34 -10.08
CA THR A 584 -12.85 -24.07 -10.63
C THR A 584 -13.46 -22.83 -10.01
N SER A 585 -13.39 -22.71 -8.67
CA SER A 585 -13.81 -21.52 -7.92
C SER A 585 -13.04 -20.29 -8.38
N SER A 586 -11.71 -20.38 -8.56
CA SER A 586 -10.87 -19.29 -9.05
C SER A 586 -11.28 -18.84 -10.46
N LYS A 587 -11.55 -19.78 -11.38
CA LYS A 587 -12.04 -19.44 -12.73
C LYS A 587 -13.43 -18.77 -12.69
N LYS A 588 -14.35 -19.29 -11.86
CA LYS A 588 -15.69 -18.72 -11.68
C LYS A 588 -15.61 -17.30 -11.11
N LEU A 589 -14.77 -17.09 -10.11
CA LEU A 589 -14.52 -15.76 -9.52
C LEU A 589 -14.04 -14.79 -10.58
N ARG A 590 -13.00 -15.14 -11.36
CA ARG A 590 -12.51 -14.28 -12.44
C ARG A 590 -13.61 -13.88 -13.42
N LYS A 591 -14.46 -14.82 -13.83
CA LYS A 591 -15.59 -14.55 -14.74
C LYS A 591 -16.63 -13.62 -14.09
N ASN A 592 -16.97 -13.84 -12.82
CA ASN A 592 -17.93 -13.02 -12.09
C ASN A 592 -17.41 -11.58 -11.90
N LEU A 593 -16.13 -11.43 -11.57
CA LEU A 593 -15.46 -10.14 -11.40
C LEU A 593 -15.41 -9.36 -12.72
N GLN A 594 -15.11 -10.03 -13.83
CA GLN A 594 -15.22 -9.47 -15.18
C GLN A 594 -16.65 -9.02 -15.53
N GLY A 595 -17.67 -9.77 -15.09
CA GLY A 595 -19.07 -9.39 -15.26
C GLY A 595 -19.46 -8.14 -14.47
N ARG A 596 -19.03 -8.03 -13.21
CA ARG A 596 -19.29 -6.88 -12.32
C ARG A 596 -18.63 -5.59 -12.82
N THR A 597 -17.46 -5.72 -13.45
CA THR A 597 -16.70 -4.58 -13.98
C THR A 597 -17.25 -4.02 -15.27
N MET A 598 -17.85 -4.85 -16.14
CA MET A 598 -18.50 -4.42 -17.39
C MET A 598 -19.71 -3.48 -17.16
N ILE A 599 -20.24 -3.41 -15.94
CA ILE A 599 -21.41 -2.60 -15.57
C ILE A 599 -20.99 -1.22 -15.01
N LYS A 600 -19.71 -1.02 -14.67
CA LYS A 600 -19.22 0.21 -14.00
C LYS A 600 -18.37 1.08 -14.94
N VAL A 601 -18.51 2.40 -14.83
CA VAL A 601 -17.83 3.44 -15.65
C VAL A 601 -16.29 3.41 -15.52
N SER A 602 -15.75 2.71 -14.51
CA SER A 602 -14.31 2.43 -14.37
C SER A 602 -14.12 1.00 -13.82
N PRO A 603 -13.78 0.02 -14.67
CA PRO A 603 -13.68 -1.38 -14.27
C PRO A 603 -12.46 -1.64 -13.36
N ILE A 604 -12.70 -2.32 -12.23
CA ILE A 604 -11.69 -2.85 -11.30
C ILE A 604 -11.29 -4.27 -11.73
N ASP A 605 -10.22 -4.43 -12.50
CA ASP A 605 -9.79 -5.78 -12.96
C ASP A 605 -9.14 -6.59 -11.82
N LEU A 606 -9.96 -7.33 -11.08
CA LEU A 606 -9.53 -8.27 -10.05
C LEU A 606 -9.26 -9.68 -10.60
N GLY A 607 -9.19 -9.87 -11.92
CA GLY A 607 -9.19 -11.18 -12.57
C GLY A 607 -7.89 -12.00 -12.46
N ARG A 608 -6.87 -11.55 -11.72
CA ARG A 608 -5.50 -12.10 -11.78
C ARG A 608 -4.79 -12.12 -10.42
N PHE A 609 -5.22 -13.02 -9.53
CA PHE A 609 -4.63 -13.19 -8.19
C PHE A 609 -3.27 -13.91 -8.23
N ASN A 610 -2.20 -13.36 -7.64
CA ASN A 610 -1.04 -14.11 -7.13
C ASN A 610 -0.40 -13.40 -5.92
N CYS A 611 0.20 -14.18 -5.02
CA CYS A 611 0.99 -13.76 -3.85
C CYS A 611 2.20 -12.88 -4.20
N HIS A 612 2.64 -12.85 -5.46
CA HIS A 612 3.85 -12.12 -5.86
C HIS A 612 3.72 -11.20 -7.05
N THR A 613 2.49 -10.84 -7.41
CA THR A 613 2.29 -9.96 -8.54
C THR A 613 1.24 -8.93 -8.23
N LEU A 614 1.77 -7.85 -7.68
CA LEU A 614 1.33 -6.53 -8.00
C LEU A 614 1.29 -6.38 -9.53
N CYS A 615 0.05 -6.19 -10.00
CA CYS A 615 -0.36 -5.52 -11.24
C CYS A 615 -0.30 -6.18 -12.62
N SER A 616 -1.46 -6.66 -13.06
CA SER A 616 -1.69 -6.85 -14.49
C SER A 616 -3.16 -6.86 -14.81
N ILE A 617 -3.49 -6.09 -15.84
CA ILE A 617 -4.74 -6.17 -16.57
C ILE A 617 -4.57 -7.04 -17.82
N LEU A 618 -5.65 -7.76 -18.14
CA LEU A 618 -5.90 -8.39 -19.43
C LEU A 618 -6.07 -7.36 -20.54
N THR A 619 -5.29 -7.52 -21.60
CA THR A 619 -5.59 -7.05 -22.94
C THR A 619 -7.02 -7.42 -23.35
N MET A 620 -7.86 -6.42 -23.61
CA MET A 620 -9.03 -6.59 -24.47
C MET A 620 -8.54 -6.80 -25.91
N ARG A 621 -8.83 -7.99 -26.46
CA ARG A 621 -8.79 -8.24 -27.90
C ARG A 621 -9.79 -7.29 -28.56
N LYS A 622 -9.33 -6.39 -29.43
CA LYS A 622 -10.14 -5.92 -30.56
C LYS A 622 -10.05 -6.98 -31.67
N GLY A 623 -11.16 -7.18 -32.36
CA GLY A 623 -11.23 -8.01 -33.56
C GLY A 623 -10.40 -7.47 -34.71
#